data_AF-A0A2A4US13-F1
#
_entry.id   AF-A0A2A4US13-F1
#
_cell.length_a   1.000
_cell.length_b   1.000
_cell.length_c   1.000
_cell.angle_alpha   90.00
_cell.angle_beta   90.00
_cell.angle_gamma   90.00
#
_symmetry.space_group_name_H-M   'P 1'
#
loop_
_entity.id
_entity.type
_entity.pdbx_description
1 polymer ?
#
loop_
_entity_poly.entity_id
_entity_poly.type
_entity_poly.pdbx_seq_one_letter_code
_entity_poly.pdbx_strand_id
1 'polypeptide(L)'
;MLLDWSRSAQANWAIARPVFDVAMLRKLRLRAIGFSRYEIGELHRGKLPDDVKSDLLPLSKIKPQVALEIQRAYCGRLPPDVLAKFIMIRHAQDGLFALALSEGSPERAILIASRQHVIKDTGVPLYLDKLGETGRTVSLSFVETGQDIADEQVDFIWYTEKTSQPDPCETHSDN
;
A
#
# COMPACT_ATOMS: atom_id res chain seq x y z
N MET A 1 1.90 19.63 -15.53
CA MET A 1 0.72 18.78 -15.26
C MET A 1 0.54 18.69 -13.75
N LEU A 2 -0.66 18.95 -13.21
CA LEU A 2 -0.91 19.24 -11.78
C LEU A 2 -0.47 18.17 -10.77
N LEU A 3 -0.18 16.94 -11.20
CA LEU A 3 0.17 15.82 -10.31
C LEU A 3 1.59 15.25 -10.53
N ASP A 4 2.36 15.79 -11.49
CA ASP A 4 3.69 15.27 -11.88
C ASP A 4 3.73 13.72 -11.99
N TRP A 5 2.64 13.13 -12.51
CA TRP A 5 2.37 11.68 -12.43
C TRP A 5 3.48 10.82 -13.03
N SER A 6 4.09 11.28 -14.13
CA SER A 6 5.23 10.64 -14.78
C SER A 6 6.46 10.53 -13.88
N ARG A 7 6.53 11.30 -12.78
CA ARG A 7 7.62 11.31 -11.81
C ARG A 7 7.21 10.78 -10.42
N SER A 8 5.99 10.24 -10.31
CA SER A 8 5.37 9.82 -9.04
C SER A 8 5.64 8.37 -8.63
N ALA A 9 6.41 7.62 -9.43
CA ALA A 9 6.62 6.17 -9.31
C ALA A 9 5.33 5.32 -9.30
N GLN A 10 4.18 5.93 -9.63
CA GLN A 10 2.89 5.25 -9.78
C GLN A 10 2.81 4.50 -11.12
N ALA A 11 1.81 3.64 -11.24
CA ALA A 11 1.49 2.96 -12.49
C ALA A 11 1.36 3.96 -13.66
N ASN A 12 1.64 3.49 -14.89
CA ASN A 12 1.48 4.31 -16.09
C ASN A 12 0.10 4.99 -16.10
N TRP A 13 0.06 6.29 -16.42
CA TRP A 13 -1.18 7.06 -16.45
C TRP A 13 -2.27 6.41 -17.29
N ALA A 14 -1.91 5.71 -18.38
CA ALA A 14 -2.89 4.99 -19.20
C ALA A 14 -3.67 3.92 -18.41
N ILE A 15 -3.05 3.30 -17.41
CA ILE A 15 -3.67 2.29 -16.53
C ILE A 15 -4.53 2.98 -15.46
N ALA A 16 -4.04 4.06 -14.86
CA ALA A 16 -4.73 4.73 -13.77
C ALA A 16 -5.89 5.61 -14.23
N ARG A 17 -5.77 6.23 -15.41
CA ARG A 17 -6.70 7.24 -15.95
C ARG A 17 -8.18 6.81 -15.90
N PRO A 18 -8.58 5.58 -16.30
CA PRO A 18 -10.00 5.20 -16.27
C PRO A 18 -10.65 5.33 -14.89
N VAL A 19 -9.90 5.08 -13.81
CA VAL A 19 -10.38 5.25 -12.43
C VAL A 19 -10.65 6.73 -12.12
N PHE A 20 -9.71 7.60 -12.51
CA PHE A 20 -9.87 9.05 -12.35
C PHE A 20 -11.03 9.58 -13.19
N ASP A 21 -11.17 9.12 -14.43
CA ASP A 21 -12.26 9.51 -15.34
C ASP A 21 -13.63 9.16 -14.71
N VAL A 22 -13.79 7.96 -14.15
CA VAL A 22 -15.02 7.58 -13.44
C VAL A 22 -15.27 8.48 -12.23
N ALA A 23 -14.26 8.74 -11.42
CA ALA A 23 -14.40 9.60 -10.26
C ALA A 23 -14.82 11.03 -10.64
N MET A 24 -14.22 11.60 -11.69
CA MET A 24 -14.58 12.94 -12.19
C MET A 24 -16.01 12.96 -12.77
N LEU A 25 -16.36 12.01 -13.63
CA LEU A 25 -17.69 11.93 -14.25
C LEU A 25 -18.81 11.75 -13.20
N ARG A 26 -18.52 11.01 -12.13
CA ARG A 26 -19.47 10.75 -11.04
C ARG A 26 -19.33 11.73 -9.88
N LYS A 27 -18.48 12.76 -10.01
CA LYS A 27 -18.22 13.78 -8.98
C LYS A 27 -17.85 13.18 -7.62
N LEU A 28 -17.14 12.06 -7.63
CA LEU A 28 -16.63 11.42 -6.42
C LEU A 28 -15.48 12.26 -5.87
N ARG A 29 -15.41 12.38 -4.54
CA ARG A 29 -14.29 13.04 -3.86
C ARG A 29 -13.04 12.18 -4.01
N LEU A 30 -12.05 12.71 -4.72
CA LEU A 30 -10.71 12.13 -4.77
C LEU A 30 -9.86 12.71 -3.64
N ARG A 31 -9.17 11.85 -2.89
CA ARG A 31 -8.18 12.24 -1.88
C ARG A 31 -6.83 11.69 -2.30
N ALA A 32 -5.85 12.58 -2.46
CA ALA A 32 -4.46 12.15 -2.59
C ALA A 32 -3.98 11.68 -1.20
N ILE A 33 -3.42 10.48 -1.15
CA ILE A 33 -2.94 9.85 0.08
C ILE A 33 -1.58 9.22 -0.20
N GLY A 34 -0.60 9.56 0.62
CA GLY A 34 0.78 9.08 0.47
C GLY A 34 1.79 10.11 0.94
N PHE A 35 2.99 9.63 1.25
CA PHE A 35 4.09 10.47 1.66
C PHE A 35 4.78 11.12 0.46
N SER A 36 5.09 12.40 0.60
CA SER A 36 6.03 13.10 -0.25
C SER A 36 7.43 12.48 -0.14
N ARG A 37 8.29 12.77 -1.11
CA ARG A 37 9.71 12.35 -1.07
C ARG A 37 10.44 12.84 0.17
N TYR A 38 10.05 14.02 0.67
CA TYR A 38 10.63 14.59 1.89
C TYR A 38 10.25 13.75 3.12
N GLU A 39 8.96 13.43 3.27
CA GLU A 39 8.43 12.62 4.36
C GLU A 39 8.97 11.19 4.35
N ILE A 40 9.10 10.57 3.17
CA ILE A 40 9.80 9.29 3.02
C ILE A 40 11.26 9.40 3.49
N GLY A 41 11.94 10.51 3.16
CA GLY A 41 13.30 10.78 3.63
C GLY A 41 13.40 10.91 5.15
N GLU A 42 12.44 11.56 5.81
CA GLU A 42 12.35 11.63 7.27
C GLU A 42 12.09 10.25 7.88
N LEU A 43 11.17 9.45 7.31
CA LEU A 43 10.90 8.08 7.76
C LEU A 43 12.15 7.19 7.67
N HIS A 44 12.95 7.31 6.61
CA HIS A 44 14.24 6.61 6.50
C HIS A 44 15.25 7.01 7.59
N ARG A 45 15.14 8.24 8.12
CA ARG A 45 15.91 8.73 9.27
C ARG A 45 15.32 8.32 10.62
N GLY A 46 14.22 7.54 10.62
CA GLY A 46 13.50 7.14 11.82
C GLY A 46 12.64 8.26 12.42
N LYS A 47 12.39 9.32 11.66
CA LYS A 47 11.54 10.43 12.08
C LYS A 47 10.15 10.29 11.48
N LEU A 48 9.14 10.44 12.31
CA LEU A 48 7.75 10.43 11.87
C LEU A 48 7.37 11.84 11.44
N PRO A 49 6.83 12.01 10.23
CA PRO A 49 6.20 13.25 9.83
C PRO A 49 5.09 13.66 10.80
N ASP A 50 4.92 14.96 11.05
CA ASP A 50 3.98 15.49 12.07
C ASP A 50 2.51 15.12 11.79
N ASP A 51 2.17 14.87 10.54
CA ASP A 51 0.84 14.45 10.07
C ASP A 51 0.56 12.96 10.30
N VAL A 52 1.60 12.15 10.54
CA VAL A 52 1.45 10.77 10.97
C VAL A 52 1.14 10.75 12.45
N LYS A 53 -0.13 10.53 12.81
CA LYS A 53 -0.52 10.30 14.20
C LYS A 53 0.30 9.14 14.75
N SER A 54 1.15 9.42 15.74
CA SER A 54 2.00 8.41 16.41
C SER A 54 1.20 7.20 16.89
N ASP A 55 -0.05 7.43 17.26
CA ASP A 55 -0.97 6.44 17.82
C ASP A 55 -1.47 5.43 16.77
N LEU A 56 -1.33 5.75 15.48
CA LEU A 56 -1.66 4.86 14.35
C LEU A 56 -0.52 3.96 13.92
N LEU A 57 0.68 4.26 14.38
CA LEU A 57 1.83 3.43 14.09
C LEU A 57 1.78 2.22 15.01
N PRO A 58 1.86 1.00 14.49
CA PRO A 58 2.00 -0.13 15.37
C PRO A 58 3.41 -0.09 15.97
N LEU A 59 3.47 0.05 17.29
CA LEU A 59 4.48 -0.61 18.11
C LEU A 59 4.09 -2.07 18.41
N SER A 60 3.13 -2.66 17.68
CA SER A 60 2.79 -4.08 17.80
C SER A 60 3.69 -4.90 16.88
N LYS A 61 4.38 -5.89 17.47
CA LYS A 61 5.23 -6.91 16.83
C LYS A 61 5.00 -7.06 15.32
N ILE A 62 6.02 -6.72 14.54
CA ILE A 62 6.06 -6.96 13.10
C ILE A 62 5.73 -8.43 12.86
N LYS A 63 4.65 -8.70 12.13
CA LYS A 63 4.39 -10.06 11.63
C LYS A 63 5.54 -10.43 10.68
N PRO A 64 6.23 -11.58 10.89
CA PRO A 64 7.35 -11.99 10.04
C PRO A 64 7.05 -11.97 8.54
N GLN A 65 5.77 -12.17 8.18
CA GLN A 65 5.25 -12.10 6.82
C GLN A 65 5.56 -10.77 6.14
N VAL A 66 5.45 -9.63 6.84
CA VAL A 66 5.75 -8.30 6.26
C VAL A 66 7.23 -8.20 5.88
N ALA A 67 8.12 -8.69 6.75
CA ALA A 67 9.54 -8.70 6.48
C ALA A 67 9.88 -9.62 5.28
N LEU A 68 9.26 -10.80 5.20
CA LEU A 68 9.45 -11.73 4.09
C LEU A 68 8.94 -11.16 2.76
N GLU A 69 7.77 -10.52 2.77
CA GLU A 69 7.20 -9.87 1.60
C GLU A 69 8.14 -8.78 1.05
N ILE A 70 8.59 -7.87 1.94
CA ILE A 70 9.54 -6.82 1.56
C ILE A 70 10.85 -7.45 1.08
N GLN A 71 11.41 -8.45 1.77
CA GLN A 71 12.61 -9.12 1.28
C GLN A 71 12.43 -9.70 -0.13
N ARG A 72 11.31 -10.39 -0.41
CA ARG A 72 11.04 -10.94 -1.75
C ARG A 72 10.95 -9.84 -2.80
N ALA A 73 10.28 -8.72 -2.49
CA ALA A 73 10.18 -7.57 -3.40
C ALA A 73 11.55 -6.95 -3.74
N TYR A 74 12.56 -7.14 -2.87
CA TYR A 74 13.94 -6.70 -3.07
C TYR A 74 14.93 -7.87 -3.24
N CYS A 75 14.44 -9.02 -3.72
CA CYS A 75 15.25 -10.19 -4.08
C CYS A 75 16.15 -10.72 -2.94
N GLY A 76 15.76 -10.51 -1.67
CA GLY A 76 16.50 -10.89 -0.48
C GLY A 76 17.76 -10.06 -0.21
N ARG A 77 17.96 -8.94 -0.91
CA ARG A 77 19.22 -8.18 -0.88
C ARG A 77 19.27 -7.05 0.14
N LEU A 78 18.17 -6.78 0.86
CA LEU A 78 18.15 -5.69 1.83
C LEU A 78 18.95 -6.06 3.08
N PRO A 79 19.91 -5.20 3.50
CA PRO A 79 20.52 -5.29 4.82
C PRO A 79 19.46 -5.21 5.94
N PRO A 80 19.68 -5.83 7.12
CA PRO A 80 18.70 -5.85 8.20
C PRO A 80 18.23 -4.48 8.68
N ASP A 81 19.14 -3.49 8.76
CA ASP A 81 18.82 -2.12 9.18
C ASP A 81 17.97 -1.38 8.13
N VAL A 82 18.21 -1.66 6.84
CA VAL A 82 17.42 -1.12 5.74
C VAL A 82 16.04 -1.77 5.72
N LEU A 83 15.96 -3.09 5.88
CA LEU A 83 14.69 -3.81 5.97
C LEU A 83 13.80 -3.26 7.09
N ALA A 84 14.38 -3.00 8.28
CA ALA A 84 13.65 -2.40 9.39
C ALA A 84 13.02 -1.03 9.03
N LYS A 85 13.75 -0.19 8.26
CA LYS A 85 13.22 1.10 7.77
C LYS A 85 12.08 0.91 6.78
N PHE A 86 12.18 -0.04 5.85
CA PHE A 86 11.09 -0.35 4.92
C PHE A 86 9.85 -0.86 5.65
N ILE A 87 10.02 -1.68 6.69
CA ILE A 87 8.91 -2.14 7.53
C ILE A 87 8.26 -0.95 8.27
N MET A 88 9.05 -0.01 8.79
CA MET A 88 8.52 1.20 9.42
C MET A 88 7.72 2.06 8.43
N ILE A 89 8.27 2.31 7.24
CA ILE A 89 7.58 3.07 6.17
C ILE A 89 6.29 2.38 5.78
N ARG A 90 6.34 1.04 5.63
CA ARG A 90 5.19 0.22 5.32
C ARG A 90 4.07 0.42 6.33
N HIS A 91 4.40 0.36 7.61
CA HIS A 91 3.43 0.55 8.67
C HIS A 91 2.87 1.98 8.73
N ALA A 92 3.72 2.99 8.51
CA ALA A 92 3.28 4.38 8.43
C ALA A 92 2.30 4.62 7.27
N GLN A 93 2.53 3.99 6.11
CA GLN A 93 1.64 4.08 4.96
C GLN A 93 0.29 3.42 5.25
N ASP A 94 0.28 2.21 5.81
CA ASP A 94 -0.95 1.51 6.14
C ASP A 94 -1.79 2.28 7.18
N GLY A 95 -1.15 2.88 8.19
CA GLY A 95 -1.81 3.75 9.16
C GLY A 95 -2.38 5.03 8.53
N LEU A 96 -1.63 5.69 7.65
CA LEU A 96 -2.09 6.86 6.90
C LEU A 96 -3.32 6.52 6.03
N PHE A 97 -3.30 5.37 5.36
CA PHE A 97 -4.43 4.92 4.53
C PHE A 97 -5.67 4.62 5.37
N ALA A 98 -5.52 3.96 6.51
CA ALA A 98 -6.62 3.71 7.43
C ALA A 98 -7.23 5.01 7.98
N LEU A 99 -6.40 5.97 8.38
CA LEU A 99 -6.87 7.28 8.81
C LEU A 99 -7.62 8.00 7.70
N ALA A 100 -7.09 7.97 6.49
CA ALA A 100 -7.72 8.65 5.36
C ALA A 100 -9.08 8.04 5.00
N LEU A 101 -9.25 6.72 5.18
CA LEU A 101 -10.52 6.01 5.03
C LEU A 101 -11.50 6.37 6.16
N SER A 102 -11.03 6.39 7.41
CA SER A 102 -11.80 6.77 8.61
C SER A 102 -12.33 8.20 8.53
N GLU A 103 -11.48 9.14 8.10
CA GLU A 103 -11.86 10.55 7.84
C GLU A 103 -12.63 10.74 6.51
N GLY A 104 -12.89 9.65 5.78
CA GLY A 104 -13.59 9.65 4.51
C GLY A 104 -15.08 10.01 4.63
N SER A 105 -15.81 9.86 3.53
CA SER A 105 -17.26 10.08 3.52
C SER A 105 -17.95 9.12 4.50
N PRO A 106 -18.94 9.58 5.29
CA PRO A 106 -19.58 8.76 6.33
C PRO A 106 -20.32 7.53 5.80
N GLU A 107 -20.59 7.44 4.49
CA GLU A 107 -21.29 6.29 3.92
C GLU A 107 -20.36 5.20 3.38
N ARG A 108 -19.38 5.57 2.53
CA ARG A 108 -18.50 4.64 1.81
C ARG A 108 -17.20 5.33 1.38
N ALA A 109 -16.08 4.63 1.55
CA ALA A 109 -14.78 5.01 1.01
C ALA A 109 -14.10 3.82 0.33
N ILE A 110 -13.31 4.07 -0.72
CA ILE A 110 -12.59 3.05 -1.48
C ILE A 110 -11.11 3.44 -1.50
N LEU A 111 -10.26 2.51 -1.06
CA LEU A 111 -8.81 2.60 -1.23
C LEU A 111 -8.39 1.78 -2.46
N ILE A 112 -7.59 2.38 -3.32
CA ILE A 112 -6.91 1.68 -4.41
C ILE A 112 -5.42 1.72 -4.09
N ALA A 113 -4.85 0.55 -3.82
CA ALA A 113 -3.47 0.39 -3.39
C ALA A 113 -2.90 -0.95 -3.88
N SER A 114 -1.59 -1.11 -3.79
CA SER A 114 -0.93 -2.38 -4.11
C SER A 114 -1.41 -3.51 -3.18
N ARG A 115 -1.40 -4.75 -3.68
CA ARG A 115 -1.97 -5.95 -3.06
C ARG A 115 -1.66 -6.11 -1.58
N GLN A 116 -0.41 -5.88 -1.19
CA GLN A 116 0.02 -6.02 0.18
C GLN A 116 -0.73 -5.13 1.19
N HIS A 117 -1.28 -3.99 0.76
CA HIS A 117 -2.05 -3.06 1.60
C HIS A 117 -3.46 -3.56 1.93
N VAL A 118 -4.00 -4.52 1.17
CA VAL A 118 -5.38 -4.98 1.38
C VAL A 118 -5.47 -6.29 2.17
N ILE A 119 -4.35 -6.94 2.46
CA ILE A 119 -4.29 -8.15 3.28
C ILE A 119 -4.76 -7.81 4.70
N LYS A 120 -5.80 -8.49 5.17
CA LYS A 120 -6.48 -8.11 6.44
C LYS A 120 -5.57 -8.10 7.65
N ASP A 121 -4.64 -9.05 7.65
CA ASP A 121 -3.85 -9.40 8.81
C ASP A 121 -2.55 -8.59 8.95
N THR A 122 -2.14 -7.88 7.90
CA THR A 122 -0.86 -7.16 7.80
C THR A 122 -0.97 -5.77 7.18
N GLY A 123 -2.01 -5.51 6.39
CA GLY A 123 -2.24 -4.23 5.71
C GLY A 123 -3.27 -3.36 6.41
N VAL A 124 -3.92 -2.49 5.65
CA VAL A 124 -4.85 -1.43 6.11
C VAL A 124 -6.02 -1.94 6.97
N PRO A 125 -6.67 -3.09 6.71
CA PRO A 125 -7.79 -3.52 7.55
C PRO A 125 -7.42 -3.73 9.02
N LEU A 126 -6.19 -4.17 9.32
CA LEU A 126 -5.68 -4.26 10.69
C LEU A 126 -5.69 -2.91 11.42
N TYR A 127 -5.45 -1.82 10.70
CA TYR A 127 -5.40 -0.47 11.25
C TYR A 127 -6.79 0.14 11.40
N LEU A 128 -7.71 -0.18 10.49
CA LEU A 128 -9.11 0.18 10.63
C LEU A 128 -9.71 -0.45 11.90
N ASP A 129 -9.40 -1.72 12.16
CA ASP A 129 -9.80 -2.40 13.40
C ASP A 129 -9.23 -1.70 14.65
N LYS A 130 -7.94 -1.35 14.62
CA LYS A 130 -7.28 -0.61 15.72
C LYS A 130 -7.84 0.80 15.93
N LEU A 131 -8.29 1.45 14.86
CA LEU A 131 -8.97 2.74 14.93
C LEU A 131 -10.37 2.63 15.53
N GLY A 132 -10.90 1.43 15.72
CA GLY A 132 -12.25 1.20 16.21
C GLY A 132 -13.32 1.47 15.14
N GLU A 133 -12.96 1.37 13.86
CA GLU A 133 -13.93 1.54 12.77
C GLU A 133 -14.98 0.43 12.82
N THR A 134 -16.24 0.80 13.07
CA THR A 134 -17.36 -0.15 13.18
C THR A 134 -17.99 -0.49 11.83
N GLY A 135 -17.52 0.16 10.76
CA GLY A 135 -17.99 -0.08 9.40
C GLY A 135 -17.57 -1.46 8.87
N ARG A 136 -18.34 -1.99 7.91
CA ARG A 136 -17.95 -3.23 7.23
C ARG A 136 -16.77 -2.96 6.29
N THR A 137 -15.61 -3.53 6.60
CA THR A 137 -14.45 -3.54 5.71
C THR A 137 -14.53 -4.72 4.75
N VAL A 138 -14.24 -4.48 3.47
CA VAL A 138 -14.15 -5.51 2.42
C VAL A 138 -12.81 -5.38 1.70
N SER A 139 -12.02 -6.44 1.73
CA SER A 139 -10.74 -6.53 1.02
C SER A 139 -10.88 -7.30 -0.29
N LEU A 140 -10.53 -6.66 -1.41
CA LEU A 140 -10.47 -7.27 -2.73
C LEU A 140 -9.02 -7.24 -3.25
N SER A 141 -8.47 -8.42 -3.56
CA SER A 141 -7.14 -8.60 -4.14
C SER A 141 -7.24 -8.93 -5.63
N PHE A 142 -6.42 -8.31 -6.48
CA PHE A 142 -6.26 -8.69 -7.88
C PHE A 142 -4.98 -9.51 -8.03
N VAL A 143 -5.11 -10.69 -8.63
CA VAL A 143 -4.06 -11.72 -8.67
C VAL A 143 -3.94 -12.28 -10.07
N GLU A 144 -2.72 -12.44 -10.59
CA GLU A 144 -2.52 -13.08 -11.88
C GLU A 144 -2.65 -14.60 -11.77
N THR A 145 -3.16 -15.24 -12.82
CA THR A 145 -3.24 -16.70 -12.87
C THR A 145 -1.88 -17.36 -12.65
N GLY A 146 -1.85 -18.38 -11.78
CA GLY A 146 -0.63 -19.14 -11.44
C GLY A 146 0.22 -18.54 -10.31
N GLN A 147 -0.21 -17.43 -9.69
CA GLN A 147 0.41 -16.94 -8.45
C GLN A 147 -0.09 -17.73 -7.23
N ASP A 148 0.82 -18.04 -6.30
CA ASP A 148 0.48 -18.66 -5.02
C ASP A 148 -0.04 -17.60 -4.04
N ILE A 149 -1.23 -17.87 -3.52
CA ILE A 149 -2.01 -16.99 -2.65
C ILE A 149 -2.64 -17.75 -1.47
N ALA A 150 -2.18 -18.97 -1.19
CA ALA A 150 -2.81 -19.87 -0.23
C ALA A 150 -3.04 -19.25 1.16
N ASP A 151 -2.22 -18.26 1.53
CA ASP A 151 -2.28 -17.57 2.82
C ASP A 151 -2.82 -16.12 2.73
N GLU A 152 -3.38 -15.69 1.59
CA GLU A 152 -3.94 -14.34 1.45
C GLU A 152 -5.28 -14.20 2.18
N GLN A 153 -5.23 -13.49 3.30
CA GLN A 153 -6.43 -13.17 4.07
C GLN A 153 -7.14 -11.94 3.50
N VAL A 154 -7.99 -12.16 2.50
CA VAL A 154 -8.87 -11.15 1.88
C VAL A 154 -10.30 -11.70 1.72
N ASP A 155 -11.29 -10.84 1.46
CA ASP A 155 -12.69 -11.28 1.26
C ASP A 155 -12.93 -11.82 -0.15
N PHE A 156 -12.28 -11.20 -1.14
CA PHE A 156 -12.45 -11.53 -2.54
C PHE A 156 -11.12 -11.51 -3.27
N ILE A 157 -11.00 -12.42 -4.24
CA ILE A 157 -9.86 -12.52 -5.14
C ILE A 157 -10.38 -12.46 -6.57
N TRP A 158 -9.85 -11.53 -7.34
CA TRP A 158 -10.13 -11.40 -8.76
C TRP A 158 -8.91 -11.86 -9.55
N TYR A 159 -9.06 -12.96 -10.27
CA TYR A 159 -8.01 -13.45 -11.15
C TYR A 159 -7.97 -12.70 -12.46
N THR A 160 -6.79 -12.25 -12.86
CA THR A 160 -6.51 -11.65 -14.16
C THR A 160 -5.57 -12.54 -14.97
N GLU A 161 -5.57 -12.37 -16.28
CA GLU A 161 -4.57 -13.02 -17.13
C GLU A 161 -3.17 -12.58 -16.69
N LYS A 162 -2.24 -13.53 -16.68
CA LYS A 162 -0.84 -13.26 -16.40
C LYS A 162 -0.26 -12.36 -17.50
N THR A 163 0.27 -11.22 -17.10
CA THR A 163 0.98 -10.33 -18.02
C THR A 163 2.43 -10.79 -18.10
N SER A 164 3.00 -10.82 -19.31
CA SER A 164 4.43 -11.04 -19.46
C SER A 164 5.17 -9.79 -18.97
N GLN A 165 5.81 -9.90 -17.80
CA GLN A 165 6.72 -8.88 -17.28
C GLN A 165 8.09 -9.51 -17.07
N PRO A 166 9.19 -8.78 -17.35
CA PRO A 166 10.53 -9.21 -16.98
C PRO A 166 10.59 -9.49 -15.48
N ASP A 167 11.37 -10.49 -15.07
CA ASP A 167 11.61 -10.71 -13.66
C ASP A 167 12.31 -9.47 -13.07
N PRO A 168 11.71 -8.80 -12.07
CA PRO A 168 12.32 -7.64 -11.45
C PRO A 168 13.67 -7.95 -10.79
N CYS A 169 13.94 -9.21 -10.44
CA CYS A 169 15.22 -9.65 -9.89
C CYS A 169 16.30 -9.90 -10.96
N GLU A 170 15.92 -10.11 -12.21
CA GLU A 170 16.86 -10.26 -13.34
C GLU A 170 17.41 -8.90 -13.80
N THR A 171 16.70 -7.79 -13.53
CA THR A 171 17.14 -6.44 -13.93
C THR A 171 18.10 -5.76 -12.93
N HIS A 172 18.39 -6.41 -11.80
CA HIS A 172 19.30 -5.91 -10.76
C HIS A 172 20.65 -6.65 -10.74
N SER A 173 21.00 -7.41 -11.78
CA SER A 173 22.39 -7.82 -12.02
C SER A 173 23.12 -6.66 -12.71
N ASP A 174 24.19 -6.20 -12.07
CA ASP A 174 25.15 -5.17 -12.52
C ASP A 174 24.88 -3.71 -12.09
N ASN A 175 25.28 -3.41 -10.84
CA ASN A 175 26.18 -2.28 -10.50
C ASN A 175 26.65 -2.39 -9.04
#